data_AF-A0A158SPM2-F1
#
_entry.id   AF-A0A158SPM2-F1
#
_cell.length_a   1.000
_cell.length_b   1.000
_cell.length_c   1.000
_cell.angle_alpha   90.00
_cell.angle_beta   90.00
_cell.angle_gamma   90.00
#
_symmetry.space_group_name_H-M   'P 1'
#
loop_
_entity.id
_entity.type
_entity.pdbx_description
1 polymer ?
#
loop_
_entity_poly.entity_id
_entity_poly.type
_entity_poly.pdbx_seq_one_letter_code
_entity_poly.pdbx_strand_id
1 'polypeptide(L)'
;MGTFGNTFRQSGKAERFASGERRLLWASLVGIIIAICIGLPTPASAAGNDGSAEKLRRMDIMLMVTGLRCRTTADNFTADYGVFTRRHMSELNEASDDLKADLARRYGVKDANRALDRMSVVMANEYGGGHPWLSCAELKDVTRSLAKVQGRETLVEAAGQLLSRQPGPVLALASR
;
A
#
# COMPACT_ATOMS: atom_id res chain seq x y z
N MET A 1 -11.78 -37.96 -49.09
CA MET A 1 -12.74 -36.83 -49.19
C MET A 1 -12.28 -35.69 -48.27
N GLY A 2 -12.07 -34.48 -48.82
CA GLY A 2 -11.81 -33.19 -48.13
C GLY A 2 -10.36 -32.98 -47.67
N THR A 3 -9.38 -32.37 -48.33
CA THR A 3 -9.22 -31.24 -49.29
C THR A 3 -9.45 -29.81 -48.77
N PHE A 4 -8.34 -29.04 -48.70
CA PHE A 4 -8.14 -27.58 -48.80
C PHE A 4 -8.88 -26.67 -47.78
N GLY A 5 -8.26 -25.70 -47.10
CA GLY A 5 -7.22 -24.76 -47.52
C GLY A 5 -7.82 -23.36 -47.36
N ASN A 6 -7.38 -22.59 -46.35
CA ASN A 6 -7.87 -21.23 -46.13
C ASN A 6 -6.73 -20.23 -46.42
N THR A 7 -6.81 -19.63 -47.60
CA THR A 7 -5.97 -18.51 -48.06
C THR A 7 -6.90 -17.40 -48.53
N PHE A 8 -6.46 -16.15 -48.38
CA PHE A 8 -7.09 -14.85 -48.72
C PHE A 8 -8.00 -14.27 -47.62
N ARG A 9 -7.85 -13.01 -47.21
CA ARG A 9 -7.65 -11.81 -48.05
C ARG A 9 -7.07 -10.64 -47.23
N GLN A 10 -5.92 -10.10 -47.66
CA GLN A 10 -5.55 -8.70 -47.43
C GLN A 10 -6.49 -7.77 -48.23
N SER A 11 -6.85 -6.60 -47.71
CA SER A 11 -6.76 -5.29 -48.40
C SER A 11 -7.73 -4.24 -47.84
N GLY A 12 -7.23 -3.01 -47.69
CA GLY A 12 -7.97 -1.76 -47.45
C GLY A 12 -7.46 -1.04 -46.19
N LYS A 13 -6.33 -0.34 -46.17
CA LYS A 13 -6.07 0.97 -46.82
C LYS A 13 -7.31 1.88 -46.88
N ALA A 14 -7.38 2.81 -45.93
CA ALA A 14 -7.98 4.13 -46.12
C ALA A 14 -7.01 5.18 -45.56
N GLU A 15 -6.17 5.69 -46.46
CA GLU A 15 -5.42 6.94 -46.32
C GLU A 15 -6.39 8.12 -46.49
N ARG A 16 -6.16 9.23 -45.77
CA ARG A 16 -6.34 10.64 -46.19
C ARG A 16 -6.09 11.54 -44.97
N PHE A 17 -4.89 12.10 -44.80
CA PHE A 17 -4.48 13.41 -45.35
C PHE A 17 -5.55 14.50 -45.19
N ALA A 18 -5.33 15.46 -44.30
CA ALA A 18 -4.95 16.83 -44.68
C ALA A 18 -5.19 17.83 -43.55
N SER A 19 -4.41 18.91 -43.60
CA SER A 19 -4.60 20.21 -42.95
C SER A 19 -4.09 20.29 -41.51
N GLY A 20 -3.01 20.99 -41.20
CA GLY A 20 -2.27 21.96 -41.99
C GLY A 20 -1.48 22.80 -41.01
N GLU A 21 -0.15 22.74 -41.13
CA GLU A 21 0.78 23.65 -40.51
C GLU A 21 0.40 25.11 -40.84
N ARG A 22 0.18 25.91 -39.80
CA ARG A 22 0.34 27.37 -39.88
C ARG A 22 1.36 27.79 -38.85
N ARG A 23 2.61 27.79 -39.32
CA ARG A 23 3.59 28.89 -39.21
C ARG A 23 3.18 29.96 -38.19
N LEU A 24 3.86 29.98 -37.05
CA LEU A 24 5.00 30.87 -36.77
C LEU A 24 4.58 32.32 -36.46
N LEU A 25 5.18 32.83 -35.39
CA LEU A 25 5.28 34.24 -34.99
C LEU A 25 4.03 34.85 -34.34
N TRP A 26 3.96 34.85 -33.02
CA TRP A 26 3.72 36.08 -32.25
C TRP A 26 4.46 35.93 -30.92
N ALA A 27 5.65 36.54 -30.88
CA ALA A 27 6.27 36.94 -29.63
C ALA A 27 5.34 37.89 -28.88
N SER A 28 5.33 37.78 -27.56
CA SER A 28 5.49 38.90 -26.61
C SER A 28 4.59 38.77 -25.38
N LEU A 29 5.16 39.26 -24.28
CA LEU A 29 4.53 39.75 -23.05
C LEU A 29 4.30 38.73 -21.94
N VAL A 30 5.40 38.54 -21.21
CA VAL A 30 5.47 38.77 -19.76
C VAL A 30 4.26 39.57 -19.26
N GLY A 31 3.36 38.90 -18.54
CA GLY A 31 2.30 39.50 -17.74
C GLY A 31 2.37 38.91 -16.34
N ILE A 32 3.08 39.60 -15.45
CA ILE A 32 3.05 39.31 -14.02
C ILE A 32 1.67 39.71 -13.51
N ILE A 33 0.79 38.74 -13.30
CA ILE A 33 -0.46 38.91 -12.54
C ILE A 33 -0.16 38.40 -11.13
N ILE A 34 0.13 39.32 -10.21
CA ILE A 34 0.10 39.04 -8.77
C ILE A 34 -1.38 38.95 -8.39
N ALA A 35 -1.92 37.73 -8.43
CA ALA A 35 -3.22 37.43 -7.84
C ALA A 35 -3.01 37.16 -6.33
N ILE A 36 -3.29 38.17 -5.51
CA ILE A 36 -3.44 38.01 -4.07
C ILE A 36 -4.75 37.25 -3.85
N CYS A 37 -4.67 35.92 -3.80
CA CYS A 37 -5.76 35.08 -3.35
C CYS A 37 -5.83 35.16 -1.81
N ILE A 38 -6.82 35.92 -1.33
CA ILE A 38 -7.27 35.89 0.05
C ILE A 38 -7.56 34.42 0.40
N GLY A 39 -6.85 33.91 1.41
CA GLY A 39 -6.99 32.53 1.87
C GLY A 39 -8.41 32.25 2.33
N LEU A 40 -9.19 31.58 1.48
CA LEU A 40 -10.37 30.86 1.91
C LEU A 40 -9.90 29.80 2.90
N PRO A 41 -10.52 29.65 4.09
CA PRO A 41 -10.28 28.49 4.92
C PRO A 41 -10.67 27.28 4.08
N THR A 42 -9.69 26.51 3.62
CA THR A 42 -9.97 25.19 3.07
C THR A 42 -10.69 24.43 4.18
N PRO A 43 -11.90 23.89 3.94
CA PRO A 43 -12.47 22.94 4.88
C PRO A 43 -11.39 21.89 5.11
N ALA A 44 -11.01 21.67 6.37
CA ALA A 44 -10.16 20.55 6.73
C ALA A 44 -10.84 19.32 6.14
N SER A 45 -10.27 18.81 5.05
CA SER A 45 -10.77 17.62 4.38
C SER A 45 -10.96 16.58 5.47
N ALA A 46 -12.20 16.10 5.60
CA ALA A 46 -12.56 14.96 6.41
C ALA A 46 -11.39 13.98 6.37
N ALA A 47 -10.79 13.70 7.54
CA ALA A 47 -9.56 12.93 7.69
C ALA A 47 -9.52 11.80 6.66
N GLY A 48 -8.89 12.08 5.52
CA GLY A 48 -8.62 11.08 4.52
C GLY A 48 -7.62 10.22 5.23
N ASN A 49 -8.05 9.03 5.67
CA ASN A 49 -7.20 8.03 6.30
C ASN A 49 -5.85 8.04 5.58
N ASP A 50 -4.84 8.59 6.24
CA ASP A 50 -3.47 8.90 5.79
C ASP A 50 -2.65 7.60 5.58
N GLY A 51 -3.35 6.54 5.19
CA GLY A 51 -2.90 5.16 5.24
C GLY A 51 -2.88 4.57 6.65
N SER A 52 -3.28 5.27 7.71
CA SER A 52 -3.23 4.73 9.09
C SER A 52 -3.91 3.38 9.23
N ALA A 53 -5.16 3.27 8.76
CA ALA A 53 -5.92 2.04 8.86
C ALA A 53 -5.33 0.92 7.97
N GLU A 54 -4.74 1.29 6.83
CA GLU A 54 -4.01 0.35 5.98
C GLU A 54 -2.75 -0.16 6.69
N LYS A 55 -1.95 0.72 7.31
CA LYS A 55 -0.73 0.37 8.07
C LYS A 55 -1.06 -0.62 9.18
N LEU A 56 -2.09 -0.35 9.98
CA LEU A 56 -2.51 -1.25 11.05
C LEU A 56 -2.91 -2.62 10.51
N ARG A 57 -3.71 -2.66 9.45
CA ARG A 57 -4.13 -3.93 8.84
C ARG A 57 -2.95 -4.70 8.22
N ARG A 58 -2.01 -4.01 7.57
CA ARG A 58 -0.81 -4.62 6.99
C ARG A 58 0.11 -5.19 8.06
N MET A 59 0.34 -4.44 9.14
CA MET A 59 1.12 -4.91 10.29
C MET A 59 0.48 -6.15 10.93
N ASP A 60 -0.84 -6.14 11.15
CA ASP A 60 -1.58 -7.27 11.72
C ASP A 60 -1.41 -8.55 10.90
N ILE A 61 -1.62 -8.47 9.58
CA ILE A 61 -1.42 -9.60 8.66
C ILE A 61 0.04 -10.07 8.68
N MET A 62 1.00 -9.15 8.66
CA MET A 62 2.42 -9.48 8.71
C MET A 62 2.76 -10.25 10.00
N LEU A 63 2.33 -9.77 11.16
CA LEU A 63 2.61 -10.42 12.45
C LEU A 63 1.94 -11.78 12.56
N MET A 64 0.71 -11.91 12.05
CA MET A 64 0.00 -13.18 12.00
C MET A 64 0.75 -14.22 11.16
N VAL A 65 1.08 -13.86 9.91
CA VAL A 65 1.67 -14.78 8.94
C VAL A 65 3.09 -15.19 9.36
N THR A 66 3.89 -14.23 9.81
CA THR A 66 5.23 -14.51 10.34
C THR A 66 5.17 -15.31 11.64
N GLY A 67 4.18 -15.07 12.50
CA GLY A 67 3.93 -15.85 13.71
C GLY A 67 3.64 -17.33 13.40
N LEU A 68 2.81 -17.60 12.39
CA LEU A 68 2.54 -18.97 11.94
C LEU A 68 3.81 -19.67 11.44
N ARG A 69 4.73 -18.95 10.80
CA ARG A 69 6.00 -19.50 10.34
C ARG A 69 6.97 -19.78 11.48
N CYS A 70 7.02 -18.91 12.49
CA CYS A 70 7.87 -19.11 13.66
C CYS A 70 7.29 -20.12 14.67
N ARG A 71 6.10 -20.69 14.45
CA ARG A 71 5.40 -21.52 15.45
C ARG A 71 6.15 -22.79 15.89
N THR A 72 7.03 -23.33 15.02
CA THR A 72 7.78 -24.56 15.29
C THR A 72 9.22 -24.28 15.74
N THR A 73 9.61 -23.02 15.89
CA THR A 73 10.95 -22.63 16.37
C THR A 73 10.94 -22.36 17.87
N ALA A 74 12.12 -22.23 18.48
CA ALA A 74 12.25 -21.79 19.87
C ALA A 74 11.69 -20.38 20.10
N ASP A 75 11.62 -19.59 19.03
CA ASP A 75 11.15 -18.20 19.01
C ASP A 75 9.69 -18.09 18.55
N ASN A 76 8.88 -19.11 18.81
CA ASN A 76 7.44 -19.03 18.62
C ASN A 76 6.86 -17.84 19.42
N PHE A 77 6.23 -16.91 18.70
CA PHE A 77 5.60 -15.71 19.26
C PHE A 77 4.10 -15.64 19.01
N THR A 78 3.46 -16.74 18.58
CA THR A 78 2.00 -16.79 18.34
C THR A 78 1.18 -16.40 19.59
N ALA A 79 1.66 -16.76 20.78
CA ALA A 79 1.05 -16.34 22.04
C ALA A 79 1.18 -14.84 22.28
N ASP A 80 2.36 -14.25 22.00
CA ASP A 80 2.60 -12.81 22.10
C ASP A 80 1.72 -12.03 21.10
N TYR A 81 1.57 -12.53 19.87
CA TYR A 81 0.63 -11.99 18.87
C TYR A 81 -0.83 -12.06 19.36
N GLY A 82 -1.21 -13.15 20.03
CA GLY A 82 -2.52 -13.24 20.68
C GLY A 82 -2.73 -12.19 21.79
N VAL A 83 -1.68 -11.84 22.55
CA VAL A 83 -1.77 -10.76 23.56
C VAL A 83 -1.89 -9.41 22.88
N PHE A 84 -1.11 -9.16 21.82
CA PHE A 84 -1.15 -7.95 21.02
C PHE A 84 -2.56 -7.69 20.47
N THR A 85 -3.15 -8.66 19.76
CA THR A 85 -4.49 -8.54 19.16
C THR A 85 -5.58 -8.33 20.21
N ARG A 86 -5.52 -9.01 21.36
CA ARG A 86 -6.49 -8.80 22.44
C ARG A 86 -6.42 -7.40 23.04
N ARG A 87 -5.22 -6.83 23.18
CA ARG A 87 -5.06 -5.49 23.76
C ARG A 87 -5.48 -4.37 22.81
N HIS A 88 -5.28 -4.57 21.52
CA HIS A 88 -5.56 -3.56 20.49
C HIS A 88 -6.81 -3.89 19.66
N MET A 89 -7.69 -4.75 20.18
CA MET A 89 -8.84 -5.25 19.41
C MET A 89 -9.76 -4.12 18.95
N SER A 90 -9.95 -3.10 19.78
CA SER A 90 -10.79 -1.94 19.44
C SER A 90 -10.18 -1.16 18.27
N GLU A 91 -8.88 -0.84 18.36
CA GLU A 91 -8.13 -0.08 17.36
C GLU A 91 -8.04 -0.84 16.03
N LEU A 92 -7.81 -2.16 16.06
CA LEU A 92 -7.74 -3.00 14.87
C LEU A 92 -9.10 -3.14 14.16
N ASN A 93 -10.20 -3.19 14.92
CA ASN A 93 -11.55 -3.24 14.35
C ASN A 93 -11.94 -1.91 13.71
N GLU A 94 -11.74 -0.80 14.43
CA GLU A 94 -11.98 0.55 13.90
C GLU A 94 -11.14 0.78 12.64
N ALA A 95 -9.86 0.41 12.65
CA ALA A 95 -9.02 0.48 11.46
C ALA A 95 -9.53 -0.40 10.31
N SER A 96 -10.06 -1.59 10.60
CA SER A 96 -10.64 -2.44 9.57
C SER A 96 -11.88 -1.82 8.92
N ASP A 97 -12.71 -1.12 9.69
CA ASP A 97 -13.91 -0.45 9.19
C ASP A 97 -13.57 0.83 8.43
N ASP A 98 -12.63 1.63 8.94
CA ASP A 98 -12.07 2.80 8.24
C ASP A 98 -11.47 2.41 6.90
N LEU A 99 -10.70 1.31 6.87
CA LEU A 99 -10.07 0.82 5.64
C LEU A 99 -11.12 0.35 4.64
N LYS A 100 -12.16 -0.38 5.07
CA LYS A 100 -13.26 -0.78 4.17
C LYS A 100 -13.99 0.44 3.61
N ALA A 101 -14.28 1.43 4.45
CA ALA A 101 -14.91 2.67 4.01
C ALA A 101 -14.03 3.41 2.99
N ASP A 102 -12.72 3.45 3.21
CA ASP A 102 -11.77 4.06 2.28
C ASP A 102 -11.68 3.31 0.95
N LEU A 103 -11.59 1.99 0.99
CA LEU A 103 -11.60 1.16 -0.22
C LEU A 103 -12.92 1.29 -0.98
N ALA A 104 -14.05 1.42 -0.28
CA ALA A 104 -15.34 1.68 -0.91
C ALA A 104 -15.40 3.05 -1.59
N ARG A 105 -14.78 4.09 -1.00
CA ARG A 105 -14.63 5.40 -1.66
C ARG A 105 -13.74 5.33 -2.90
N ARG A 106 -12.65 4.55 -2.87
CA ARG A 106 -11.68 4.46 -3.97
C ARG A 106 -12.12 3.54 -5.12
N TYR A 107 -12.70 2.40 -4.81
CA TYR A 107 -13.00 1.33 -5.79
C TYR A 107 -14.51 1.06 -5.95
N GLY A 108 -15.36 1.69 -5.15
CA GLY A 108 -16.79 1.40 -5.08
C GLY A 108 -17.13 0.29 -4.07
N VAL A 109 -18.34 0.35 -3.52
CA VAL A 109 -18.81 -0.57 -2.45
C VAL A 109 -18.71 -2.04 -2.87
N LYS A 110 -18.98 -2.35 -4.15
CA LYS A 110 -18.91 -3.72 -4.69
C LYS A 110 -17.49 -4.29 -4.70
N ASP A 111 -16.48 -3.45 -4.94
CA ASP A 111 -15.09 -3.89 -5.11
C ASP A 111 -14.20 -3.66 -3.86
N ALA A 112 -14.72 -2.99 -2.83
CA ALA A 112 -14.00 -2.73 -1.59
C ALA A 112 -13.47 -4.01 -0.93
N ASN A 113 -14.32 -5.03 -0.80
CA ASN A 113 -13.93 -6.33 -0.22
C ASN A 113 -12.89 -7.05 -1.08
N ARG A 114 -13.00 -6.96 -2.40
CA ARG A 114 -12.03 -7.53 -3.33
C ARG A 114 -10.68 -6.81 -3.22
N ALA A 115 -10.68 -5.50 -3.02
CA ALA A 115 -9.46 -4.73 -2.80
C ALA A 115 -8.78 -5.12 -1.48
N LEU A 116 -9.57 -5.27 -0.40
CA LEU A 116 -9.06 -5.71 0.91
C LEU A 116 -8.47 -7.14 0.86
N ASP A 117 -9.15 -8.05 0.16
CA ASP A 117 -8.69 -9.43 -0.04
C ASP A 117 -7.36 -9.46 -0.82
N ARG A 118 -7.27 -8.75 -1.94
CA ARG A 118 -6.02 -8.64 -2.71
C ARG A 118 -4.87 -8.10 -1.87
N MET A 119 -5.09 -7.05 -1.09
CA MET A 119 -4.09 -6.52 -0.18
C MET A 119 -3.65 -7.59 0.83
N SER A 120 -4.60 -8.33 1.39
CA SER A 120 -4.32 -9.39 2.37
C SER A 120 -3.50 -10.52 1.78
N VAL A 121 -3.81 -10.95 0.54
CA VAL A 121 -3.07 -11.97 -0.20
C VAL A 121 -1.65 -11.51 -0.53
N VAL A 122 -1.48 -10.26 -0.99
CA VAL A 122 -0.15 -9.70 -1.28
C VAL A 122 0.71 -9.72 -0.02
N MET A 123 0.18 -9.24 1.11
CA MET A 123 0.91 -9.25 2.39
C MET A 123 1.22 -10.67 2.87
N ALA A 124 0.27 -11.60 2.77
CA ALA A 124 0.51 -12.98 3.17
C ALA A 124 1.58 -13.67 2.32
N ASN A 125 1.65 -13.35 1.02
CA ASN A 125 2.70 -13.88 0.15
C ASN A 125 4.07 -13.21 0.42
N GLU A 126 4.09 -11.89 0.64
CA GLU A 126 5.29 -11.13 0.98
C GLU A 126 5.96 -11.68 2.25
N TYR A 127 5.16 -11.95 3.29
CA TYR A 127 5.65 -12.37 4.60
C TYR A 127 5.51 -13.88 4.88
N GLY A 128 4.94 -14.66 3.95
CA GLY A 128 4.89 -16.13 4.04
C GLY A 128 6.30 -16.74 4.01
N GLY A 129 7.23 -16.01 3.40
CA GLY A 129 8.69 -16.17 3.46
C GLY A 129 9.33 -15.94 4.85
N GLY A 130 8.56 -15.50 5.84
CA GLY A 130 9.10 -14.88 7.04
C GLY A 130 9.37 -13.39 6.82
N HIS A 131 9.75 -12.67 7.88
CA HIS A 131 10.08 -11.25 7.73
C HIS A 131 11.44 -11.10 7.06
N PRO A 132 11.56 -10.32 5.97
CA PRO A 132 12.77 -10.29 5.14
C PRO A 132 14.04 -9.80 5.85
N TRP A 133 13.90 -9.11 6.98
CA TRP A 133 15.03 -8.54 7.73
C TRP A 133 14.92 -8.69 9.25
N LEU A 134 13.86 -9.29 9.79
CA LEU A 134 13.75 -9.58 11.23
C LEU A 134 13.65 -11.09 11.44
N SER A 135 14.46 -11.59 12.35
CA SER A 135 14.39 -12.96 12.84
C SER A 135 13.12 -13.20 13.67
N CYS A 136 12.78 -14.47 13.89
CA CYS A 136 11.68 -14.83 14.79
C CYS A 136 11.87 -14.27 16.22
N ALA A 137 13.11 -14.25 16.71
CA ALA A 137 13.44 -13.67 18.02
C ALA A 137 13.17 -12.16 18.06
N GLU A 138 13.60 -11.42 17.03
CA GLU A 138 13.34 -9.97 16.95
C GLU A 138 11.85 -9.66 16.80
N LEU A 139 11.12 -10.43 15.98
CA LEU A 139 9.67 -10.29 15.83
C LEU A 139 8.93 -10.57 17.14
N LYS A 140 9.40 -11.53 17.93
CA LYS A 140 8.86 -11.82 19.26
C LYS A 140 9.00 -10.61 20.19
N ASP A 141 10.17 -10.01 20.25
CA ASP A 141 10.42 -8.83 21.09
C ASP A 141 9.66 -7.59 20.61
N VAL A 142 9.58 -7.39 19.29
CA VAL A 142 8.74 -6.34 18.69
C VAL A 142 7.28 -6.54 19.04
N THR A 143 6.75 -7.75 18.88
CA THR A 143 5.33 -8.06 19.18
C THR A 143 5.01 -7.83 20.65
N ARG A 144 5.92 -8.21 21.56
CA ARG A 144 5.80 -7.93 23.00
C ARG A 144 5.79 -6.44 23.32
N SER A 145 6.57 -5.66 22.58
CA SER A 145 6.64 -4.20 22.72
C SER A 145 5.37 -3.54 22.20
N LEU A 146 4.88 -3.95 21.02
CA LEU A 146 3.61 -3.52 20.45
C LEU A 146 2.44 -3.80 21.39
N ALA A 147 2.43 -4.94 22.07
CA ALA A 147 1.41 -5.28 23.07
C ALA A 147 1.41 -4.37 24.31
N LYS A 148 2.35 -3.43 24.44
CA LYS A 148 2.42 -2.44 25.54
C LYS A 148 2.22 -1.01 25.05
N VAL A 149 2.19 -0.79 23.73
CA VAL A 149 1.89 0.52 23.15
C VAL A 149 0.51 0.96 23.61
N GLN A 150 0.36 2.25 23.87
CA GLN A 150 -0.92 2.87 24.23
C GLN A 150 -1.22 3.97 23.21
N GLY A 151 -2.49 4.10 22.86
CA GLY A 151 -2.94 5.10 21.90
C GLY A 151 -2.81 4.64 20.45
N ARG A 152 -3.87 4.89 19.67
CA ARG A 152 -3.96 4.53 18.27
C ARG A 152 -2.88 5.18 17.41
N GLU A 153 -2.56 6.44 17.64
CA GLU A 153 -1.55 7.18 16.88
C GLU A 153 -0.15 6.55 17.02
N THR A 154 0.26 6.25 18.26
CA THR A 154 1.54 5.58 18.53
C THR A 154 1.57 4.17 17.93
N LEU A 155 0.44 3.46 17.93
CA LEU A 155 0.34 2.14 17.29
C LEU A 155 0.50 2.25 15.77
N VAL A 156 -0.12 3.24 15.13
CA VAL A 156 0.03 3.53 13.69
C VAL A 156 1.48 3.86 13.35
N GLU A 157 2.14 4.68 14.17
CA GLU A 157 3.54 5.05 13.96
C GLU A 157 4.43 3.81 14.04
N ALA A 158 4.25 2.98 15.08
CA ALA A 158 4.99 1.73 15.25
C ALA A 158 4.74 0.76 14.08
N ALA A 159 3.50 0.66 13.59
CA ALA A 159 3.15 -0.11 12.40
C ALA A 159 3.89 0.41 11.16
N GLY A 160 3.92 1.73 10.97
CA GLY A 160 4.68 2.37 9.89
C GLY A 160 6.17 2.02 9.94
N GLN A 161 6.81 2.19 11.09
CA GLN A 161 8.23 1.87 11.26
C GLN A 161 8.53 0.39 10.98
N LEU A 162 7.68 -0.52 11.47
CA LEU A 162 7.86 -1.96 11.29
C LEU A 162 7.73 -2.38 9.83
N LEU A 163 6.78 -1.79 9.09
CA LEU A 163 6.56 -2.04 7.67
C LEU A 163 7.57 -1.33 6.76
N SER A 164 8.12 -0.19 7.18
CA SER A 164 9.07 0.62 6.38
C SER A 164 10.52 0.20 6.51
N ARG A 165 10.88 -0.62 7.50
CA ARG A 165 12.28 -0.94 7.83
C ARG A 165 12.96 -1.81 6.77
N GLN A 166 13.22 -1.28 5.58
CA GLN A 166 14.09 -1.91 4.61
C GLN A 166 15.53 -1.96 5.14
N PRO A 167 16.28 -3.07 4.96
CA PRO A 167 17.73 -2.99 5.01
C PRO A 167 18.17 -2.12 3.82
N GLY A 168 18.72 -0.94 4.11
CA GLY A 168 19.42 -0.15 3.10
C GLY A 168 20.56 -0.99 2.49
N PRO A 169 20.91 -0.80 1.21
CA PRO A 169 22.01 -1.55 0.61
C PRO A 169 23.30 -1.29 1.41
N VAL A 170 23.88 -2.37 1.96
CA VAL A 170 25.23 -2.39 2.52
C VAL A 170 26.24 -2.28 1.36
N LEU A 171 26.30 -1.11 0.73
CA LEU A 171 27.21 -0.79 -0.36
C LEU A 171 27.87 0.56 -0.07
N ALA A 172 28.63 0.68 1.03
CA ALA A 172 29.47 1.87 1.27
C ALA A 172 30.61 1.69 2.30
N LEU A 173 30.98 0.47 2.71
CA LEU A 173 32.11 0.26 3.65
C LEU A 173 33.12 -0.81 3.22
N ALA A 174 33.03 -1.30 1.97
CA ALA A 174 34.00 -2.23 1.38
C ALA A 174 34.85 -1.57 0.27
N SER A 175 35.10 -0.27 0.38
CA SER A 175 36.00 0.47 -0.51
C SER A 175 36.83 1.49 0.28
N ARG A 176 37.65 1.00 1.21
CA ARG A 176 38.89 1.65 1.64
C ARG A 176 39.93 0.61 1.99
#